data_AF-A0A8H9FZ37-F1
#
_entry.id   AF-A0A8H9FZ37-F1
#
_cell.length_a   1.000
_cell.length_b   1.000
_cell.length_c   1.000
_cell.angle_alpha   90.00
_cell.angle_beta   90.00
_cell.angle_gamma   90.00
#
_symmetry.space_group_name_H-M   'P 1'
#
loop_
_entity.id
_entity.type
_entity.pdbx_description
1 polymer ?
#
loop_
_entity_poly.entity_id
_entity_poly.type
_entity_poly.pdbx_seq_one_letter_code
_entity_poly.pdbx_strand_id
1 'polypeptide(L)'
;MDNNYLELRALKVNQPLGEFFVISISANDLLEVSFSEPLQYVASDGELRGSQRPKDDKRLKEIATYIESVEMAFPNSIILAANYTEKGTISTDSEERWRVEEDGCGYKIIIPKETPLAAIIDGQHRLKAFDFVTKQERFDDLQLLCSVYFDLPNSYQAFLFATINSNQKKVDRSLALEQFGYNVDDEQEKAWTPEKFAVFLTRKLNIEDNSPFHKHIKVTPLNSELLFENGPDSNWKVSTATVVDGICKLISSNPKRDRIMMQQKHFLKGRSREMIKNIKDVSPLRSSFIEGRDQTIYDTVLNYFKEVEEILWQDLSEKSYIIKTVGIQALFDYLRLVLIKEPSDTPDKINFSKYLIPSKSLDFSNKFYQASGIGRSRIKNVLAIAGGIIDVKNVKARDQIIYSEIIEGNKAHSEDTKWIWTEEAENAVLHYLEKADWNISEKTVIIYPVEGYDLEDVVEIKNYNDLFKRLEDLAESAFYSYLTSDKEIAEVEIDNFDPSEIVSNVLLDYDEELNKIGWK
;
A
#
# COMPACT_ATOMS: atom_id res chain seq x y z
N MET A 1 -39.79 5.88 13.24
CA MET A 1 -38.93 6.37 12.15
C MET A 1 -37.54 6.11 12.66
N ASP A 2 -37.03 4.93 12.37
CA ASP A 2 -35.71 4.54 12.86
C ASP A 2 -34.70 5.35 12.06
N ASN A 3 -34.05 6.30 12.73
CA ASN A 3 -32.98 7.04 12.08
C ASN A 3 -31.89 6.02 11.74
N ASN A 4 -31.58 5.91 10.45
CA ASN A 4 -30.56 5.01 9.88
C ASN A 4 -29.12 5.37 10.32
N TYR A 5 -29.01 6.33 11.24
CA TYR A 5 -27.78 6.97 11.67
C TYR A 5 -27.87 7.26 13.16
N LEU A 6 -26.76 7.04 13.84
CA LEU A 6 -26.59 7.28 15.25
C LEU A 6 -25.82 8.58 15.45
N GLU A 7 -26.28 9.39 16.40
CA GLU A 7 -25.83 10.76 16.59
C GLU A 7 -25.26 10.94 18.00
N LEU A 8 -23.95 11.13 18.10
CA LEU A 8 -23.25 11.23 19.38
C LEU A 8 -22.59 12.58 19.56
N ARG A 9 -22.76 13.16 20.75
CA ARG A 9 -21.96 14.31 21.18
C ARG A 9 -20.52 13.87 21.35
N ALA A 10 -19.62 14.69 20.84
CA ALA A 10 -18.20 14.41 20.81
C ALA A 10 -17.39 15.57 21.35
N LEU A 11 -16.32 15.23 22.07
CA LEU A 11 -15.29 16.18 22.46
C LEU A 11 -14.10 15.99 21.54
N LYS A 12 -13.77 17.03 20.78
CA LYS A 12 -12.55 17.06 19.98
C LYS A 12 -11.35 17.17 20.91
N VAL A 13 -10.43 16.21 20.79
CA VAL A 13 -9.19 16.18 21.55
C VAL A 13 -8.03 16.25 20.58
N ASN A 14 -7.21 17.27 20.74
CA ASN A 14 -6.03 17.48 19.91
C ASN A 14 -4.80 16.95 20.64
N GLN A 15 -4.14 15.95 20.05
CA GLN A 15 -2.89 15.38 20.55
C GLN A 15 -1.84 15.33 19.44
N PRO A 16 -0.54 15.21 19.78
CA PRO A 16 0.53 15.18 18.78
C PRO A 16 0.43 14.06 17.73
N LEU A 17 -0.27 12.95 18.03
CA LEU A 17 -0.46 11.85 17.08
C LEU A 17 -1.54 12.17 16.03
N GLY A 18 -2.51 13.01 16.36
CA GLY A 18 -3.67 13.30 15.54
C GLY A 18 -4.83 13.81 16.40
N GLU A 19 -5.81 14.43 15.74
CA GLU A 19 -7.09 14.71 16.37
C GLU A 19 -7.90 13.42 16.50
N PHE A 20 -8.59 13.28 17.61
CA PHE A 20 -9.58 12.24 17.80
C PHE A 20 -10.76 12.79 18.58
N PHE A 21 -11.85 12.07 18.52
CA PHE A 21 -13.08 12.46 19.19
C PHE A 21 -13.36 11.51 20.33
N VAL A 22 -13.65 12.09 21.50
CA VAL A 22 -14.08 11.34 22.66
C VAL A 22 -15.60 11.32 22.67
N ILE A 23 -16.17 10.13 22.66
CA ILE A 23 -17.62 9.89 22.71
C ILE A 23 -17.98 8.93 23.84
N SER A 24 -19.24 8.99 24.23
CA SER A 24 -19.92 7.94 24.99
C SER A 24 -20.89 7.24 24.05
N ILE A 25 -20.83 5.91 23.98
CA ILE A 25 -21.70 5.08 23.13
C ILE A 25 -22.22 3.88 23.93
N SER A 26 -23.44 3.42 23.66
CA SER A 26 -23.96 2.20 24.29
C SER A 26 -23.13 0.98 23.84
N ALA A 27 -23.05 -0.05 24.68
CA ALA A 27 -22.36 -1.29 24.30
C ALA A 27 -23.01 -1.96 23.09
N ASN A 28 -24.35 -1.93 23.00
CA ASN A 28 -25.10 -2.49 21.88
C ASN A 28 -24.73 -1.81 20.56
N ASP A 29 -24.80 -0.47 20.52
CA ASP A 29 -24.51 0.29 19.30
C ASP A 29 -23.04 0.14 18.89
N LEU A 30 -22.11 0.11 19.86
CA LEU A 30 -20.70 -0.07 19.55
C LEU A 30 -20.40 -1.44 18.95
N LEU A 31 -21.04 -2.51 19.44
CA LEU A 31 -20.90 -3.86 18.88
C LEU A 31 -21.46 -3.96 17.46
N GLU A 32 -22.52 -3.21 17.14
CA GLU A 32 -23.14 -3.17 15.80
C GLU A 32 -22.23 -2.49 14.76
N VAL A 33 -21.52 -1.43 15.15
CA VAL A 33 -20.78 -0.57 14.21
C VAL A 33 -19.27 -0.82 14.17
N SER A 34 -18.77 -1.76 14.96
CA SER A 34 -17.32 -2.05 15.08
C SER A 34 -16.98 -3.52 14.90
N PHE A 35 -15.75 -3.78 14.46
CA PHE A 35 -15.22 -5.12 14.28
C PHE A 35 -13.83 -5.25 14.89
N SER A 36 -13.47 -6.48 15.25
CA SER A 36 -12.12 -6.83 15.68
C SER A 36 -11.40 -7.53 14.54
N GLU A 37 -10.29 -6.98 14.05
CA GLU A 37 -9.41 -7.73 13.16
C GLU A 37 -8.83 -8.95 13.89
N PRO A 38 -8.94 -10.17 13.33
CA PRO A 38 -8.12 -11.28 13.78
C PRO A 38 -6.67 -10.98 13.35
N LEU A 39 -5.77 -10.76 14.31
CA LEU A 39 -4.33 -10.78 14.05
C LEU A 39 -3.96 -12.15 13.47
N GLN A 40 -3.79 -12.24 12.16
CA GLN A 40 -3.21 -13.40 11.49
C GLN A 40 -1.70 -13.23 11.45
N TYR A 41 -0.98 -14.18 12.03
CA TYR A 41 0.47 -14.27 11.89
C TYR A 41 0.79 -15.44 10.97
N VAL A 42 1.75 -15.21 10.06
CA VAL A 42 2.42 -16.31 9.39
C VAL A 42 3.55 -16.73 10.32
N ALA A 43 3.43 -17.93 10.91
CA ALA A 43 4.54 -18.52 11.64
C ALA A 43 5.68 -18.84 10.66
N SER A 44 6.89 -19.06 11.19
CA SER A 44 8.10 -19.30 10.39
C SER A 44 8.06 -20.55 9.47
N ASP A 45 6.93 -21.25 9.42
CA ASP A 45 6.62 -22.43 8.61
C ASP A 45 5.49 -22.20 7.57
N GLY A 46 4.89 -21.00 7.48
CA GLY A 46 4.00 -20.64 6.37
C GLY A 46 2.49 -20.93 6.56
N GLU A 47 2.05 -21.52 7.68
CA GLU A 47 0.61 -21.62 7.95
C GLU A 47 0.00 -20.26 8.33
N LEU A 48 -1.17 -19.94 7.75
CA LEU A 48 -2.07 -18.89 8.24
C LEU A 48 -2.62 -19.29 9.62
N ARG A 49 -1.87 -18.98 10.67
CA ARG A 49 -2.39 -19.07 12.04
C ARG A 49 -2.88 -17.71 12.46
N GLY A 50 -4.20 -17.55 12.51
CA GLY A 50 -4.79 -16.56 13.40
C GLY A 50 -4.14 -16.73 14.77
N SER A 51 -3.60 -15.67 15.37
CA SER A 51 -3.47 -15.69 16.82
C SER A 51 -4.87 -15.57 17.41
N GLN A 52 -5.66 -16.63 17.31
CA GLN A 52 -6.20 -17.06 18.57
C GLN A 52 -5.00 -17.59 19.34
N ARG A 53 -4.47 -16.75 20.27
CA ARG A 53 -4.19 -17.33 21.59
C ARG A 53 -5.42 -18.18 21.88
N PRO A 54 -5.29 -19.48 22.23
CA PRO A 54 -6.44 -20.30 22.56
C PRO A 54 -7.36 -19.41 23.39
N LYS A 55 -8.56 -19.10 22.86
CA LYS A 55 -9.40 -18.06 23.44
C LYS A 55 -9.38 -18.34 24.93
N ASP A 56 -8.90 -17.39 25.72
CA ASP A 56 -8.93 -17.55 27.16
C ASP A 56 -10.38 -17.31 27.56
N ASP A 57 -11.25 -18.25 27.19
CA ASP A 57 -12.68 -18.25 27.44
C ASP A 57 -12.91 -18.09 28.94
N LYS A 58 -11.98 -18.57 29.75
CA LYS A 58 -11.97 -18.34 31.19
C LYS A 58 -11.84 -16.85 31.50
N ARG A 59 -10.84 -16.16 30.96
CA ARG A 59 -10.69 -14.70 31.11
C ARG A 59 -11.87 -13.91 30.54
N LEU A 60 -12.40 -14.30 29.38
CA LEU A 60 -13.59 -13.63 28.80
C LEU A 60 -14.82 -13.82 29.69
N LYS A 61 -15.05 -15.02 30.22
CA LYS A 61 -16.12 -15.30 31.20
C LYS A 61 -15.93 -14.55 32.52
N GLU A 62 -14.70 -14.39 32.99
CA GLU A 62 -14.38 -13.57 34.17
C GLU A 62 -14.73 -12.09 33.92
N ILE A 63 -14.39 -11.55 32.75
CA ILE A 63 -14.75 -10.17 32.36
C ILE A 63 -16.28 -10.05 32.22
N ALA A 64 -16.96 -11.03 31.62
CA ALA A 64 -18.42 -11.03 31.49
C ALA A 64 -19.11 -11.05 32.86
N THR A 65 -18.62 -11.89 33.78
CA THR A 65 -19.10 -11.92 35.18
C THR A 65 -18.89 -10.56 35.86
N TYR A 66 -17.77 -9.88 35.58
CA TYR A 66 -17.53 -8.53 36.08
C TYR A 66 -18.49 -7.50 35.47
N ILE A 67 -18.77 -7.57 34.16
CA ILE A 67 -19.76 -6.71 33.48
C ILE A 67 -21.15 -6.87 34.12
N GLU A 68 -21.53 -8.08 34.50
CA GLU A 68 -22.82 -8.37 35.14
C GLU A 68 -22.90 -7.96 36.62
N SER A 69 -21.76 -7.66 37.24
CA SER A 69 -21.69 -7.25 38.65
C SER A 69 -22.25 -5.84 38.87
N VAL A 70 -22.69 -5.56 40.09
CA VAL A 70 -23.18 -4.23 40.48
C VAL A 70 -22.05 -3.21 40.69
N GLU A 71 -20.80 -3.66 40.77
CA GLU A 71 -19.60 -2.85 40.97
C GLU A 71 -18.80 -2.66 39.67
N MET A 72 -19.43 -2.93 38.52
CA MET A 72 -18.82 -2.76 37.20
C MET A 72 -18.44 -1.29 36.96
N ALA A 73 -17.19 -1.05 36.54
CA ALA A 73 -16.78 0.21 35.93
C ALA A 73 -15.68 0.00 34.87
N PHE A 74 -15.84 0.58 33.68
CA PHE A 74 -14.77 0.74 32.68
C PHE A 74 -14.47 2.22 32.43
N PRO A 75 -13.67 2.86 33.30
CA PRO A 75 -13.34 4.28 33.15
C PRO A 75 -12.35 4.56 32.00
N ASN A 76 -11.67 3.53 31.49
CA ASN A 76 -10.68 3.67 30.43
C ASN A 76 -11.33 3.62 29.05
N SER A 77 -10.89 4.47 28.12
CA SER A 77 -11.46 4.49 26.78
C SER A 77 -11.17 3.21 25.98
N ILE A 78 -12.10 2.84 25.11
CA ILE A 78 -11.89 1.94 23.96
C ILE A 78 -11.37 2.80 22.80
N ILE A 79 -10.45 2.28 22.01
CA ILE A 79 -9.83 3.07 20.93
C ILE A 79 -10.25 2.48 19.58
N LEU A 80 -10.78 3.34 18.72
CA LEU A 80 -11.38 2.97 17.44
C LEU A 80 -10.73 3.72 16.28
N ALA A 81 -10.58 3.04 15.15
CA ALA A 81 -10.34 3.66 13.84
C ALA A 81 -11.60 3.53 12.98
N ALA A 82 -12.28 4.65 12.75
CA ALA A 82 -13.49 4.72 11.94
C ALA A 82 -13.17 4.75 10.43
N ASN A 83 -14.15 4.34 9.63
CA ASN A 83 -14.16 4.25 8.16
C ASN A 83 -13.27 3.16 7.56
N TYR A 84 -12.98 2.11 8.30
CA TYR A 84 -12.26 0.93 7.82
C TYR A 84 -13.23 -0.23 7.59
N THR A 85 -13.06 -0.97 6.51
CA THR A 85 -13.78 -2.23 6.29
C THR A 85 -13.07 -3.38 6.99
N GLU A 86 -13.75 -4.51 7.18
CA GLU A 86 -13.15 -5.73 7.74
C GLU A 86 -11.92 -6.26 6.96
N LYS A 87 -11.74 -5.81 5.71
CA LYS A 87 -10.58 -6.14 4.87
C LYS A 87 -9.39 -5.21 5.11
N GLY A 88 -9.47 -4.29 6.07
CA GLY A 88 -8.41 -3.34 6.42
C GLY A 88 -8.23 -2.20 5.40
N THR A 89 -9.21 -1.98 4.52
CA THR A 89 -9.23 -0.88 3.55
C THR A 89 -10.14 0.24 4.02
N ILE A 90 -9.80 1.49 3.70
CA ILE A 90 -10.69 2.63 3.98
C ILE A 90 -11.90 2.54 3.05
N SER A 91 -13.12 2.66 3.60
CA SER A 91 -14.33 2.72 2.78
C SER A 91 -14.31 3.94 1.87
N THR A 92 -14.63 3.74 0.60
CA THR A 92 -14.62 4.78 -0.45
C THR A 92 -16.02 5.33 -0.76
N ASP A 93 -17.07 4.70 -0.22
CA ASP A 93 -18.46 5.15 -0.35
C ASP A 93 -18.72 6.29 0.65
N SER A 94 -19.24 7.43 0.19
CA SER A 94 -19.52 8.59 1.02
C SER A 94 -20.74 8.44 1.93
N GLU A 95 -21.71 7.59 1.58
CA GLU A 95 -22.97 7.45 2.33
C GLU A 95 -22.82 6.53 3.56
N GLU A 96 -21.89 5.59 3.51
CA GLU A 96 -21.65 4.62 4.60
C GLU A 96 -20.67 5.14 5.65
N ARG A 97 -19.91 6.20 5.35
CA ARG A 97 -18.83 6.70 6.22
C ARG A 97 -19.36 7.45 7.44
N TRP A 98 -18.67 7.24 8.56
CA TRP A 98 -18.82 8.05 9.75
C TRP A 98 -18.35 9.47 9.44
N ARG A 99 -19.10 10.46 9.93
CA ARG A 99 -18.81 11.88 9.71
C ARG A 99 -18.87 12.68 11.01
N VAL A 100 -18.16 13.80 11.02
CA VAL A 100 -18.19 14.75 12.14
C VAL A 100 -18.83 16.03 11.66
N GLU A 101 -19.77 16.54 12.43
CA GLU A 101 -20.43 17.82 12.23
C GLU A 101 -20.18 18.73 13.42
N GLU A 102 -19.90 20.01 13.16
CA GLU A 102 -19.84 21.04 14.19
C GLU A 102 -21.18 21.77 14.21
N ASP A 103 -21.93 21.62 15.29
CA ASP A 103 -23.03 22.54 15.60
C ASP A 103 -22.50 23.55 16.61
N GLY A 104 -22.97 24.80 16.66
CA GLY A 104 -22.39 25.85 17.51
C GLY A 104 -22.33 25.57 19.03
N CYS A 105 -22.69 24.36 19.48
CA CYS A 105 -22.54 23.84 20.84
C CYS A 105 -21.41 22.77 20.99
N GLY A 106 -20.71 22.40 19.92
CA GLY A 106 -19.59 21.46 19.93
C GLY A 106 -19.59 20.50 18.74
N TYR A 107 -18.92 19.36 18.89
CA TYR A 107 -18.81 18.35 17.83
C TYR A 107 -19.85 17.23 17.99
N LYS A 108 -20.27 16.69 16.86
CA LYS A 108 -21.21 15.57 16.76
C LYS A 108 -20.68 14.55 15.77
N ILE A 109 -20.64 13.27 16.16
CA ILE A 109 -20.34 12.17 15.24
C ILE A 109 -21.66 11.59 14.75
N ILE A 110 -21.76 11.38 13.44
CA ILE A 110 -22.87 10.66 12.81
C ILE A 110 -22.35 9.34 12.26
N ILE A 111 -22.98 8.25 12.69
CA ILE A 111 -22.58 6.87 12.43
C ILE A 111 -23.71 6.16 11.69
N PRO A 112 -23.54 5.79 10.41
CA PRO A 112 -24.47 4.90 9.72
C PRO A 112 -24.46 3.51 10.37
N LYS A 113 -25.64 2.91 10.56
CA LYS A 113 -25.78 1.59 11.23
C LYS A 113 -25.69 0.39 10.29
N GLU A 114 -25.67 0.60 8.98
CA GLU A 114 -25.79 -0.51 7.99
C GLU A 114 -24.56 -1.40 7.91
N THR A 115 -23.35 -0.85 8.10
CA THR A 115 -22.09 -1.56 7.90
C THR A 115 -21.11 -1.27 9.04
N PRO A 116 -20.48 -2.30 9.65
CA PRO A 116 -19.47 -2.08 10.68
C PRO A 116 -18.20 -1.50 10.03
N LEU A 117 -17.91 -0.24 10.36
CA LEU A 117 -16.78 0.50 9.79
C LEU A 117 -15.77 1.01 10.82
N ALA A 118 -15.86 0.56 12.07
CA ALA A 118 -14.89 0.89 13.11
C ALA A 118 -13.99 -0.31 13.47
N ALA A 119 -12.71 -0.22 13.14
CA ALA A 119 -11.72 -1.18 13.61
C ALA A 119 -11.36 -0.91 15.08
N ILE A 120 -11.43 -1.95 15.92
CA ILE A 120 -11.08 -1.85 17.35
C ILE A 120 -9.56 -2.00 17.54
N ILE A 121 -8.90 -0.87 17.83
CA ILE A 121 -7.45 -0.82 18.08
C ILE A 121 -7.13 -1.33 19.48
N ASP A 122 -7.85 -0.88 20.51
CA ASP A 122 -7.67 -1.33 21.90
C ASP A 122 -9.00 -1.50 22.61
N GLY A 123 -9.06 -2.51 23.50
CA GLY A 123 -10.27 -2.87 24.24
C GLY A 123 -11.02 -4.10 23.70
N GLN A 124 -10.44 -4.85 22.76
CA GLN A 124 -11.09 -6.02 22.13
C GLN A 124 -11.60 -7.06 23.15
N HIS A 125 -10.85 -7.38 24.21
CA HIS A 125 -11.32 -8.33 25.24
C HIS A 125 -12.53 -7.82 26.02
N ARG A 126 -12.68 -6.50 26.18
CA ARG A 126 -13.84 -5.90 26.86
C ARG A 126 -15.09 -6.05 26.02
N LEU A 127 -14.98 -5.84 24.71
CA LEU A 127 -16.09 -6.00 23.77
C LEU A 127 -16.44 -7.47 23.53
N LYS A 128 -15.45 -8.35 23.32
CA LYS A 128 -15.67 -9.80 23.15
C LYS A 128 -16.25 -10.49 24.39
N ALA A 129 -16.13 -9.90 25.58
CA ALA A 129 -16.73 -10.46 26.78
C ALA A 129 -18.27 -10.36 26.76
N PHE A 130 -18.85 -9.46 25.96
CA PHE A 130 -20.31 -9.35 25.82
C PHE A 130 -20.93 -10.60 25.17
N ASP A 131 -20.17 -11.39 24.40
CA ASP A 131 -20.60 -12.71 23.89
C ASP A 131 -21.02 -13.67 25.03
N PHE A 132 -20.58 -13.42 26.27
CA PHE A 132 -20.86 -14.24 27.44
C PHE A 132 -21.73 -13.53 28.49
N VAL A 133 -22.22 -12.32 28.21
CA VAL A 133 -23.11 -11.56 29.10
C VAL A 133 -24.56 -12.00 28.85
N THR A 134 -25.28 -12.32 29.92
CA THR A 134 -26.65 -12.85 29.88
C THR A 134 -27.71 -11.79 30.20
N LYS A 135 -27.32 -10.69 30.86
CA LYS A 135 -28.23 -9.60 31.22
C LYS A 135 -28.35 -8.58 30.07
N GLN A 136 -29.48 -8.59 29.37
CA GLN A 136 -29.71 -7.72 28.22
C GLN A 136 -29.62 -6.22 28.55
N GLU A 137 -30.06 -5.82 29.75
CA GLU A 137 -29.93 -4.45 30.27
C GLU A 137 -28.49 -3.91 30.20
N ARG A 138 -27.47 -4.78 30.24
CA ARG A 138 -26.06 -4.38 30.12
C ARG A 138 -25.64 -3.94 28.72
N PHE A 139 -26.39 -4.29 27.68
CA PHE A 139 -26.08 -3.87 26.32
C PHE A 139 -26.54 -2.43 26.07
N ASP A 140 -27.71 -2.06 26.57
CA ASP A 140 -28.31 -0.74 26.33
C ASP A 140 -27.89 0.31 27.37
N ASP A 141 -27.84 -0.07 28.66
CA ASP A 141 -27.57 0.88 29.75
C ASP A 141 -26.08 1.19 29.93
N LEU A 142 -25.20 0.30 29.48
CA LEU A 142 -23.77 0.44 29.70
C LEU A 142 -23.14 1.35 28.65
N GLN A 143 -22.78 2.54 29.10
CA GLN A 143 -22.08 3.52 28.29
C GLN A 143 -20.56 3.27 28.31
N LEU A 144 -19.97 3.18 27.12
CA LEU A 144 -18.54 2.97 26.93
C LEU A 144 -17.90 4.25 26.41
N LEU A 145 -16.83 4.65 27.09
CA LEU A 145 -15.98 5.76 26.66
C LEU A 145 -15.16 5.32 25.45
N CYS A 146 -15.23 6.03 24.34
CA CYS A 146 -14.45 5.74 23.14
C CYS A 146 -13.62 6.94 22.70
N SER A 147 -12.40 6.66 22.26
CA SER A 147 -11.53 7.59 21.54
C SER A 147 -11.50 7.17 20.07
N VAL A 148 -12.06 8.00 19.20
CA VAL A 148 -12.33 7.68 17.80
C VAL A 148 -11.41 8.48 16.88
N TYR A 149 -10.54 7.80 16.17
CA TYR A 149 -9.72 8.35 15.10
C TYR A 149 -10.39 8.08 13.75
N PHE A 150 -10.50 9.10 12.90
CA PHE A 150 -11.11 8.96 11.56
C PHE A 150 -10.02 8.72 10.52
N ASP A 151 -10.24 7.74 9.63
CA ASP A 151 -9.34 7.43 8.51
C ASP A 151 -7.87 7.21 8.93
N LEU A 152 -7.66 6.74 10.15
CA LEU A 152 -6.33 6.52 10.72
C LEU A 152 -5.65 5.35 10.00
N PRO A 153 -4.56 5.58 9.23
CA PRO A 153 -3.90 4.52 8.47
C PRO A 153 -3.54 3.31 9.34
N ASN A 154 -3.63 2.10 8.80
CA ASN A 154 -3.32 0.85 9.54
C ASN A 154 -1.94 0.89 10.22
N SER A 155 -0.98 1.63 9.64
CA SER A 155 0.32 1.88 10.25
C SER A 155 0.24 2.61 11.60
N TYR A 156 -0.58 3.65 11.69
CA TYR A 156 -0.82 4.40 12.92
C TYR A 156 -1.74 3.65 13.89
N GLN A 157 -2.68 2.85 13.38
CA GLN A 157 -3.48 1.95 14.22
C GLN A 157 -2.59 0.95 14.96
N ALA A 158 -1.67 0.31 14.23
CA ALA A 158 -0.72 -0.62 14.80
C ALA A 158 0.24 0.06 15.79
N PHE A 159 0.70 1.28 15.48
CA PHE A 159 1.50 2.09 16.39
C PHE A 159 0.76 2.39 17.71
N LEU A 160 -0.51 2.78 17.65
CA LEU A 160 -1.34 3.01 18.83
C LEU A 160 -1.50 1.73 19.65
N PHE A 161 -1.94 0.65 19.01
CA PHE A 161 -2.13 -0.66 19.64
C PHE A 161 -0.87 -1.08 20.40
N ALA A 162 0.28 -1.01 19.73
CA ALA A 162 1.54 -1.45 20.29
C ALA A 162 2.02 -0.52 21.42
N THR A 163 1.81 0.80 21.30
CA THR A 163 2.15 1.77 22.36
C THR A 163 1.35 1.57 23.64
N ILE A 164 0.04 1.30 23.52
CA ILE A 164 -0.86 1.09 24.67
C ILE A 164 -0.51 -0.23 25.38
N ASN A 165 -0.30 -1.29 24.60
CA ASN A 165 -0.06 -2.64 25.13
C ASN A 165 1.39 -2.87 25.60
N SER A 166 2.36 -2.08 25.14
CA SER A 166 3.77 -2.24 25.54
C SER A 166 4.05 -1.94 27.02
N ASN A 167 3.23 -1.10 27.66
CA ASN A 167 3.40 -0.71 29.08
C ASN A 167 2.76 -1.69 30.08
N GLN A 168 1.83 -2.55 29.66
CA GLN A 168 1.23 -3.62 30.50
C GLN A 168 1.96 -4.95 30.21
N LYS A 169 2.99 -5.25 31.01
CA LYS A 169 3.85 -6.46 31.02
C LYS A 169 3.69 -7.46 29.84
N LYS A 170 4.76 -7.50 29.02
CA LYS A 170 5.07 -8.41 27.90
C LYS A 170 4.18 -8.25 26.65
N VAL A 171 4.29 -7.09 26.01
CA VAL A 171 4.42 -7.03 24.55
C VAL A 171 5.76 -6.35 24.26
N ASP A 172 6.62 -7.07 23.54
CA ASP A 172 8.00 -6.66 23.29
C ASP A 172 8.00 -5.32 22.54
N ARG A 173 8.59 -4.30 23.17
CA ARG A 173 8.71 -2.93 22.66
C ARG A 173 9.39 -2.88 21.28
N SER A 174 10.14 -3.94 20.94
CA SER A 174 10.77 -4.18 19.64
C SER A 174 9.75 -4.38 18.51
N LEU A 175 8.61 -5.01 18.79
CA LEU A 175 7.53 -5.28 17.82
C LEU A 175 6.72 -4.02 17.46
N ALA A 176 6.65 -3.07 18.40
CA ALA A 176 5.98 -1.77 18.25
C ALA A 176 6.82 -0.73 17.48
N LEU A 177 8.12 -0.71 17.75
CA LEU A 177 9.10 0.21 17.16
C LEU A 177 9.62 -0.26 15.80
N GLU A 178 9.60 -1.57 15.52
CA GLU A 178 9.75 -2.11 14.16
C GLU A 178 8.61 -1.68 13.24
N GLN A 179 7.49 -1.20 13.79
CA GLN A 179 6.33 -0.87 12.99
C GLN A 179 6.49 0.49 12.26
N PHE A 180 6.73 1.68 12.86
CA PHE A 180 6.59 2.93 12.06
C PHE A 180 7.44 4.20 12.36
N GLY A 181 8.56 4.13 13.11
CA GLY A 181 9.67 5.12 13.08
C GLY A 181 9.42 6.65 12.96
N TYR A 182 9.09 7.37 14.05
CA TYR A 182 9.15 8.85 14.10
C TYR A 182 9.55 9.41 15.47
N ASN A 183 10.76 9.98 15.54
CA ASN A 183 11.17 11.15 16.34
C ASN A 183 12.34 11.75 15.56
N VAL A 184 12.07 12.58 14.56
CA VAL A 184 13.11 13.06 13.63
C VAL A 184 14.06 14.05 14.31
N ASP A 185 13.59 14.73 15.37
CA ASP A 185 14.36 15.80 16.04
C ASP A 185 15.30 15.32 17.17
N ASP A 186 15.04 14.14 17.77
CA ASP A 186 15.90 13.57 18.83
C ASP A 186 16.96 12.59 18.30
N GLU A 187 16.85 12.17 17.03
CA GLU A 187 17.68 11.13 16.42
C GLU A 187 18.54 11.75 15.32
N GLN A 188 19.87 11.60 15.44
CA GLN A 188 20.81 12.09 14.43
C GLN A 188 20.47 11.52 13.03
N GLU A 189 20.63 12.32 11.99
CA GLU A 189 20.28 11.97 10.60
C GLU A 189 20.85 10.61 10.17
N LYS A 190 22.10 10.35 10.56
CA LYS A 190 22.81 9.08 10.32
C LYS A 190 22.14 7.84 10.90
N ALA A 191 21.19 7.99 11.82
CA ALA A 191 20.47 6.89 12.47
C ALA A 191 19.07 6.69 11.86
N TRP A 192 18.61 7.57 10.96
CA TRP A 192 17.31 7.40 10.31
C TRP A 192 17.31 6.19 9.38
N THR A 193 16.28 5.36 9.51
CA THR A 193 16.01 4.23 8.60
C THR A 193 15.49 4.76 7.26
N PRO A 194 15.51 3.95 6.18
CA PRO A 194 15.06 4.39 4.86
C PRO A 194 13.68 5.04 4.86
N GLU A 195 12.71 4.46 5.56
CA GLU A 195 11.33 4.96 5.62
C GLU A 195 11.23 6.30 6.34
N LYS A 196 11.96 6.44 7.46
CA LYS A 196 11.98 7.69 8.22
C LYS A 196 12.58 8.84 7.41
N PHE A 197 13.69 8.55 6.72
CA PHE A 197 14.32 9.51 5.82
C PHE A 197 13.41 9.89 4.65
N ALA A 198 12.74 8.91 4.02
CA ALA A 198 11.80 9.17 2.92
C ALA A 198 10.64 10.07 3.35
N VAL A 199 10.14 9.92 4.58
CA VAL A 199 9.07 10.80 5.07
C VAL A 199 9.57 12.21 5.34
N PHE A 200 10.77 12.34 5.91
CA PHE A 200 11.39 13.65 6.10
C PHE A 200 11.49 14.40 4.75
N LEU A 201 12.00 13.74 3.70
CA LEU A 201 12.07 14.35 2.36
C LEU A 201 10.68 14.65 1.77
N THR A 202 9.71 13.76 1.95
CA THR A 202 8.33 13.97 1.48
C THR A 202 7.72 15.22 2.08
N ARG A 203 7.94 15.47 3.38
CA ARG A 203 7.47 16.69 4.05
C ARG A 203 8.17 17.94 3.50
N LYS A 204 9.49 17.87 3.31
CA LYS A 204 10.27 18.96 2.72
C LYS A 204 9.77 19.32 1.32
N LEU A 205 9.54 18.31 0.46
CA LEU A 205 8.96 18.50 -0.88
C LEU A 205 7.55 19.11 -0.86
N ASN A 206 6.74 18.86 0.17
CA ASN A 206 5.41 19.44 0.26
C ASN A 206 5.44 20.91 0.70
N ILE A 207 6.45 21.33 1.48
CA ILE A 207 6.52 22.64 2.12
C ILE A 207 7.25 23.67 1.25
N GLU A 208 8.33 23.30 0.57
CA GLU A 208 9.14 24.26 -0.18
C GLU A 208 8.39 24.81 -1.40
N ASP A 209 8.29 26.14 -1.52
CA ASP A 209 7.54 26.83 -2.60
C ASP A 209 8.07 26.52 -4.01
N ASN A 210 9.35 26.18 -4.12
CA ASN A 210 10.01 25.86 -5.39
C ASN A 210 9.84 24.38 -5.79
N SER A 211 9.12 23.58 -5.00
CA SER A 211 8.91 22.16 -5.24
C SER A 211 7.65 21.96 -6.09
N PRO A 212 7.70 21.12 -7.13
CA PRO A 212 6.51 20.71 -7.88
C PRO A 212 5.46 19.96 -7.04
N PHE A 213 5.83 19.52 -5.85
CA PHE A 213 4.91 18.90 -4.88
C PHE A 213 4.33 19.88 -3.87
N HIS A 214 4.69 21.17 -3.93
CA HIS A 214 4.23 22.17 -2.98
C HIS A 214 2.70 22.20 -2.92
N LYS A 215 2.11 21.91 -1.75
CA LYS A 215 0.65 21.80 -1.54
C LYS A 215 -0.06 20.67 -2.32
N HIS A 216 0.67 19.78 -3.00
CA HIS A 216 0.08 18.65 -3.74
C HIS A 216 0.00 17.36 -2.91
N ILE A 217 0.80 17.25 -1.84
CA ILE A 217 0.84 16.04 -1.01
C ILE A 217 -0.23 16.16 0.09
N LYS A 218 -1.26 15.30 0.00
CA LYS A 218 -2.26 15.12 1.04
C LYS A 218 -1.60 14.49 2.27
N VAL A 219 -1.41 15.35 3.27
CA VAL A 219 -1.03 14.96 4.62
C VAL A 219 -2.34 14.79 5.41
N THR A 220 -2.74 13.55 5.67
CA THR A 220 -3.95 13.23 6.44
C THR A 220 -3.58 12.66 7.82
N PRO A 221 -4.13 13.18 8.94
CA PRO A 221 -4.06 14.56 9.38
C PRO A 221 -3.03 14.74 10.51
N LEU A 222 -2.05 15.62 10.24
CA LEU A 222 -1.53 16.58 11.22
C LEU A 222 -1.59 17.92 10.51
N ASN A 223 -2.64 18.70 10.79
CA ASN A 223 -2.79 20.11 10.43
C ASN A 223 -2.51 20.47 8.95
N SER A 224 -3.36 20.05 8.03
CA SER A 224 -3.40 20.65 6.68
C SER A 224 -3.64 22.17 6.73
N GLU A 225 -4.26 22.66 7.81
CA GLU A 225 -4.56 24.08 8.07
C GLU A 225 -3.37 24.88 8.65
N LEU A 226 -2.32 24.25 9.18
CA LEU A 226 -1.12 24.96 9.68
C LEU A 226 0.02 25.05 8.67
N LEU A 227 -0.03 24.26 7.59
CA LEU A 227 0.98 24.35 6.53
C LEU A 227 0.64 25.46 5.53
N PHE A 228 -0.65 25.71 5.29
CA PHE A 228 -1.11 26.67 4.27
C PHE A 228 -2.40 27.35 4.71
N GLU A 229 -2.39 28.68 4.88
CA GLU A 229 -3.52 29.49 5.36
C GLU A 229 -4.82 29.35 4.52
N ASN A 230 -4.74 28.81 3.29
CA ASN A 230 -5.86 28.72 2.34
C ASN A 230 -6.18 27.27 1.88
N GLY A 231 -5.60 26.23 2.48
CA GLY A 231 -5.76 24.84 2.01
C GLY A 231 -5.09 24.58 0.65
N PRO A 232 -5.07 23.31 0.18
CA PRO A 232 -4.43 22.95 -1.09
C PRO A 232 -5.28 23.37 -2.29
N ASP A 233 -4.90 24.49 -2.89
CA ASP A 233 -5.48 25.14 -4.07
C ASP A 233 -4.87 24.56 -5.37
N SER A 234 -5.02 23.25 -5.55
CA SER A 234 -4.28 22.50 -6.57
C SER A 234 -5.15 21.53 -7.37
N ASN A 235 -4.89 21.52 -8.69
CA ASN A 235 -5.59 20.73 -9.71
C ASN A 235 -5.37 19.20 -9.57
N TRP A 236 -4.38 18.76 -8.79
CA TRP A 236 -4.15 17.33 -8.52
C TRP A 236 -3.50 17.12 -7.16
N LYS A 237 -3.74 15.94 -6.58
CA LYS A 237 -3.31 15.61 -5.22
C LYS A 237 -2.80 14.17 -5.13
N VAL A 238 -1.78 13.94 -4.32
CA VAL A 238 -1.17 12.62 -4.09
C VAL A 238 -1.02 12.33 -2.60
N SER A 239 -1.06 11.05 -2.19
CA SER A 239 -0.87 10.68 -0.78
C SER A 239 0.60 10.76 -0.36
N THR A 240 0.84 11.03 0.93
CA THR A 240 2.19 10.92 1.51
C THR A 240 2.83 9.55 1.25
N ALA A 241 2.07 8.46 1.39
CA ALA A 241 2.57 7.10 1.20
C ALA A 241 3.17 6.89 -0.20
N THR A 242 2.52 7.42 -1.23
CA THR A 242 2.99 7.31 -2.62
C THR A 242 4.38 7.92 -2.81
N VAL A 243 4.63 9.09 -2.23
CA VAL A 243 5.92 9.79 -2.36
C VAL A 243 6.98 9.12 -1.47
N VAL A 244 6.61 8.69 -0.27
CA VAL A 244 7.49 7.95 0.65
C VAL A 244 7.99 6.66 0.00
N ASP A 245 7.09 5.85 -0.58
CA ASP A 245 7.46 4.60 -1.24
C ASP A 245 8.35 4.85 -2.46
N GLY A 246 8.05 5.91 -3.23
CA GLY A 246 8.88 6.35 -4.35
C GLY A 246 10.31 6.65 -3.94
N ILE A 247 10.50 7.44 -2.88
CA ILE A 247 11.83 7.79 -2.36
C ILE A 247 12.54 6.57 -1.76
N CYS A 248 11.83 5.72 -1.00
CA CYS A 248 12.38 4.50 -0.42
C CYS A 248 13.03 3.59 -1.48
N LYS A 249 12.35 3.40 -2.63
CA LYS A 249 12.85 2.58 -3.75
C LYS A 249 14.14 3.11 -4.39
N LEU A 250 14.49 4.38 -4.18
CA LEU A 250 15.73 4.96 -4.67
C LEU A 250 16.92 4.65 -3.75
N ILE A 251 16.69 4.39 -2.46
CA ILE A 251 17.75 4.27 -1.43
C ILE A 251 17.86 2.88 -0.79
N SER A 252 16.85 2.03 -0.94
CA SER A 252 16.83 0.67 -0.41
C SER A 252 15.93 -0.26 -1.24
N SER A 253 16.44 -1.44 -1.59
CA SER A 253 15.67 -2.47 -2.27
C SER A 253 14.82 -3.28 -1.30
N ASN A 254 15.11 -3.17 0.00
CA ASN A 254 14.32 -3.78 1.07
C ASN A 254 14.36 -2.90 2.34
N PRO A 255 13.53 -1.83 2.39
CA PRO A 255 13.48 -0.90 3.51
C PRO A 255 13.22 -1.61 4.85
N LYS A 256 12.33 -2.60 4.88
CA LYS A 256 12.00 -3.39 6.07
C LYS A 256 13.22 -4.11 6.64
N ARG A 257 13.99 -4.82 5.81
CA ARG A 257 15.25 -5.47 6.22
C ARG A 257 16.21 -4.45 6.81
N ASP A 258 16.43 -3.34 6.11
CA ASP A 258 17.37 -2.32 6.53
C ASP A 258 16.97 -1.67 7.85
N ARG A 259 15.67 -1.41 8.04
CA ARG A 259 15.08 -0.94 9.30
C ARG A 259 15.37 -1.92 10.44
N ILE A 260 15.05 -3.20 10.27
CA ILE A 260 15.30 -4.24 11.27
C ILE A 260 16.80 -4.32 11.62
N MET A 261 17.68 -4.27 10.61
CA MET A 261 19.12 -4.32 10.80
C MET A 261 19.64 -3.10 11.57
N MET A 262 19.20 -1.90 11.22
CA MET A 262 19.56 -0.67 11.94
C MET A 262 18.99 -0.64 13.36
N GLN A 263 17.81 -1.23 13.57
CA GLN A 263 17.14 -1.28 14.88
C GLN A 263 17.76 -2.26 15.87
N GLN A 264 18.67 -3.14 15.43
CA GLN A 264 19.53 -3.95 16.31
C GLN A 264 20.36 -3.10 17.28
N LYS A 265 20.57 -1.82 16.96
CA LYS A 265 21.16 -0.84 17.86
C LYS A 265 20.17 0.28 18.19
N HIS A 266 20.24 0.74 19.43
CA HIS A 266 19.51 1.91 19.88
C HIS A 266 20.03 3.16 19.17
N PHE A 267 19.16 4.10 18.84
CA PHE A 267 19.52 5.30 18.10
C PHE A 267 20.56 6.18 18.80
N LEU A 268 20.44 6.33 20.12
CA LEU A 268 21.43 7.00 20.97
C LEU A 268 22.72 6.17 21.23
N LYS A 269 22.74 4.88 20.86
CA LYS A 269 23.86 3.96 21.14
C LYS A 269 24.27 3.17 19.90
N GLY A 270 24.65 3.91 18.84
CA GLY A 270 25.40 3.36 17.73
C GLY A 270 24.58 2.83 16.55
N ARG A 271 23.28 3.12 16.48
CA ARG A 271 22.54 2.99 15.20
C ARG A 271 23.17 3.89 14.16
N SER A 272 23.40 3.35 12.98
CA SER A 272 23.94 4.10 11.84
C SER A 272 23.56 3.43 10.53
N ARG A 273 23.40 4.22 9.46
CA ARG A 273 23.26 3.70 8.09
C ARG A 273 24.49 2.91 7.62
N GLU A 274 25.66 3.10 8.24
CA GLU A 274 26.83 2.24 8.02
C GLU A 274 26.56 0.76 8.38
N MET A 275 25.58 0.47 9.24
CA MET A 275 25.22 -0.90 9.61
C MET A 275 24.70 -1.73 8.44
N ILE A 276 24.19 -1.08 7.39
CA ILE A 276 23.61 -1.71 6.21
C ILE A 276 24.50 -1.55 4.96
N LYS A 277 25.74 -1.10 5.15
CA LYS A 277 26.72 -0.83 4.07
C LYS A 277 27.18 -2.08 3.33
N ASN A 278 27.41 -3.16 4.06
CA ASN A 278 27.89 -4.42 3.48
C ASN A 278 26.76 -5.30 2.93
N ILE A 279 25.50 -4.83 2.99
CA ILE A 279 24.35 -5.55 2.46
C ILE A 279 24.22 -5.21 0.97
N LYS A 280 24.19 -6.25 0.12
CA LYS A 280 23.98 -6.08 -1.32
C LYS A 280 22.62 -5.41 -1.56
N ASP A 281 22.64 -4.30 -2.28
CA ASP A 281 21.48 -3.48 -2.60
C ASP A 281 21.72 -2.82 -3.96
N VAL A 282 20.69 -2.79 -4.80
CA VAL A 282 20.75 -2.31 -6.20
C VAL A 282 20.10 -0.93 -6.37
N SER A 283 19.74 -0.26 -5.27
CA SER A 283 19.08 1.03 -5.34
C SER A 283 20.06 2.12 -5.75
N PRO A 284 19.69 2.99 -6.70
CA PRO A 284 20.65 3.90 -7.33
C PRO A 284 21.27 4.93 -6.37
N LEU A 285 20.54 5.32 -5.31
CA LEU A 285 20.98 6.31 -4.33
C LEU A 285 21.42 5.68 -3.00
N ARG A 286 21.69 4.37 -3.00
CA ARG A 286 22.08 3.62 -1.80
C ARG A 286 23.35 4.17 -1.15
N SER A 287 24.38 4.43 -1.95
CA SER A 287 25.66 4.96 -1.47
C SER A 287 25.47 6.35 -0.84
N SER A 288 24.77 7.25 -1.54
CA SER A 288 24.40 8.57 -1.01
C SER A 288 23.66 8.48 0.32
N PHE A 289 22.76 7.51 0.47
CA PHE A 289 22.01 7.32 1.72
C PHE A 289 22.93 6.87 2.86
N ILE A 290 23.78 5.86 2.62
CA ILE A 290 24.74 5.35 3.63
C ILE A 290 25.71 6.45 4.08
N GLU A 291 26.22 7.23 3.13
CA GLU A 291 27.19 8.30 3.35
C GLU A 291 26.59 9.56 4.00
N GLY A 292 25.26 9.62 4.19
CA GLY A 292 24.58 10.78 4.76
C GLY A 292 24.51 11.98 3.80
N ARG A 293 24.54 11.75 2.49
CA ARG A 293 24.38 12.79 1.46
C ARG A 293 22.90 13.13 1.25
N ASP A 294 22.24 13.50 2.34
CA ASP A 294 20.78 13.69 2.43
C ASP A 294 20.30 14.80 1.48
N GLN A 295 21.06 15.91 1.44
CA GLN A 295 20.79 17.02 0.54
C GLN A 295 20.93 16.63 -0.93
N THR A 296 21.93 15.81 -1.29
CA THR A 296 22.10 15.32 -2.66
C THR A 296 20.91 14.46 -3.11
N ILE A 297 20.40 13.59 -2.23
CA ILE A 297 19.21 12.77 -2.55
C ILE A 297 17.99 13.66 -2.74
N TYR A 298 17.80 14.64 -1.85
CA TYR A 298 16.72 15.61 -1.97
C TYR A 298 16.78 16.38 -3.29
N ASP A 299 17.94 16.95 -3.62
CA ASP A 299 18.14 17.74 -4.83
C ASP A 299 17.96 16.89 -6.10
N THR A 300 18.36 15.61 -6.06
CA THR A 300 18.11 14.66 -7.16
C THR A 300 16.61 14.52 -7.43
N VAL A 301 15.81 14.26 -6.38
CA VAL A 301 14.36 14.12 -6.52
C VAL A 301 13.72 15.44 -6.94
N LEU A 302 14.12 16.56 -6.33
CA LEU A 302 13.60 17.89 -6.64
C LEU A 302 13.87 18.30 -8.10
N ASN A 303 15.12 18.15 -8.56
CA ASN A 303 15.51 18.55 -9.92
C ASN A 303 14.79 17.71 -10.97
N TYR A 304 14.68 16.39 -10.76
CA TYR A 304 13.91 15.53 -11.64
C TYR A 304 12.46 15.96 -11.75
N PHE A 305 11.76 16.16 -10.63
CA PHE A 305 10.35 16.52 -10.68
C PHE A 305 10.11 17.93 -11.23
N LYS A 306 11.07 18.86 -11.11
CA LYS A 306 10.97 20.18 -11.77
C LYS A 306 10.94 20.04 -13.29
N GLU A 307 11.78 19.17 -13.82
CA GLU A 307 11.80 18.91 -15.26
C GLU A 307 10.56 18.12 -15.71
N VAL A 308 10.02 17.23 -14.87
CA VAL A 308 8.71 16.59 -15.11
C VAL A 308 7.60 17.64 -15.18
N GLU A 309 7.58 18.61 -14.25
CA GLU A 309 6.59 19.67 -14.24
C GLU A 309 6.65 20.54 -15.52
N GLU A 310 7.87 20.89 -15.94
CA GLU A 310 8.11 21.71 -17.14
C GLU A 310 7.80 20.97 -18.45
N ILE A 311 8.05 19.65 -18.51
CA ILE A 311 7.97 18.89 -19.77
C ILE A 311 6.65 18.12 -19.89
N LEU A 312 6.22 17.46 -18.82
CA LEU A 312 5.10 16.50 -18.84
C LEU A 312 3.85 17.02 -18.16
N TRP A 313 3.94 18.02 -17.28
CA TRP A 313 2.76 18.57 -16.59
C TRP A 313 2.22 19.88 -17.17
N GLN A 314 2.86 20.42 -18.20
CA GLN A 314 2.33 21.56 -18.94
C GLN A 314 1.11 21.17 -19.79
N ASP A 315 0.10 22.03 -19.83
CA ASP A 315 -1.12 21.90 -20.67
C ASP A 315 -1.88 20.56 -20.50
N LEU A 316 -1.83 19.95 -19.32
CA LEU A 316 -2.48 18.67 -19.06
C LEU A 316 -4.01 18.78 -18.93
N SER A 317 -4.69 17.80 -19.53
CA SER A 317 -6.08 17.47 -19.20
C SER A 317 -6.17 16.94 -17.76
N GLU A 318 -7.20 17.35 -17.00
CA GLU A 318 -7.52 16.80 -15.67
C GLU A 318 -7.71 15.27 -15.67
N LYS A 319 -8.01 14.69 -16.84
CA LYS A 319 -8.18 13.24 -16.99
C LYS A 319 -6.86 12.48 -17.09
N SER A 320 -5.74 13.19 -17.29
CA SER A 320 -4.42 12.62 -17.49
C SER A 320 -3.99 11.74 -16.32
N TYR A 321 -3.55 10.51 -16.62
CA TYR A 321 -3.12 9.56 -15.59
C TYR A 321 -1.74 9.89 -15.01
N ILE A 322 -0.92 10.74 -15.67
CA ILE A 322 0.45 11.05 -15.21
C ILE A 322 0.50 11.91 -13.94
N ILE A 323 -0.54 12.71 -13.67
CA ILE A 323 -0.70 13.51 -12.45
C ILE A 323 -1.54 12.81 -11.37
N LYS A 324 -2.06 11.60 -11.66
CA LYS A 324 -2.74 10.76 -10.67
C LYS A 324 -1.72 9.94 -9.89
N THR A 325 -2.16 9.32 -8.80
CA THR A 325 -1.33 8.44 -7.96
C THR A 325 -0.50 7.44 -8.76
N VAL A 326 -1.10 6.76 -9.75
CA VAL A 326 -0.42 5.79 -10.62
C VAL A 326 0.67 6.43 -11.47
N GLY A 327 0.47 7.66 -11.93
CA GLY A 327 1.43 8.44 -12.69
C GLY A 327 2.61 8.89 -11.83
N ILE A 328 2.36 9.41 -10.63
CA ILE A 328 3.42 9.78 -9.68
C ILE A 328 4.27 8.54 -9.31
N GLN A 329 3.62 7.40 -9.07
CA GLN A 329 4.33 6.14 -8.84
C GLN A 329 5.21 5.73 -10.04
N ALA A 330 4.68 5.83 -11.26
CA ALA A 330 5.40 5.51 -12.48
C ALA A 330 6.58 6.47 -12.72
N LEU A 331 6.44 7.75 -12.38
CA LEU A 331 7.51 8.75 -12.47
C LEU A 331 8.68 8.45 -11.50
N PHE A 332 8.40 7.96 -10.29
CA PHE A 332 9.46 7.47 -9.39
C PHE A 332 10.14 6.20 -9.93
N ASP A 333 9.37 5.27 -10.49
CA ASP A 333 9.94 4.06 -11.11
C ASP A 333 10.81 4.43 -12.33
N TYR A 334 10.38 5.41 -13.11
CA TYR A 334 11.14 5.93 -14.25
C TYR A 334 12.44 6.64 -13.81
N LEU A 335 12.38 7.49 -12.78
CA LEU A 335 13.58 8.10 -12.17
C LEU A 335 14.58 7.02 -11.74
N ARG A 336 14.11 5.95 -11.10
CA ARG A 336 14.98 4.83 -10.71
C ARG A 336 15.70 4.21 -11.92
N LEU A 337 15.00 4.02 -13.04
CA LEU A 337 15.60 3.49 -14.27
C LEU A 337 16.63 4.45 -14.86
N VAL A 338 16.35 5.76 -14.88
CA VAL A 338 17.31 6.79 -15.33
C VAL A 338 18.58 6.75 -14.50
N LEU A 339 18.46 6.73 -13.17
CA LEU A 339 19.61 6.73 -12.27
C LEU A 339 20.45 5.43 -12.37
N ILE A 340 19.82 4.30 -12.68
CA ILE A 340 20.53 3.04 -12.96
C ILE A 340 21.25 3.11 -14.32
N LYS A 341 20.61 3.73 -15.32
CA LYS A 341 21.17 3.88 -16.68
C LYS A 341 22.34 4.87 -16.72
N GLU A 342 22.29 5.93 -15.90
CA GLU A 342 23.32 6.96 -15.78
C GLU A 342 23.83 7.04 -14.32
N PRO A 343 24.61 6.04 -13.84
CA PRO A 343 25.19 6.09 -12.49
C PRO A 343 26.13 7.29 -12.35
N SER A 344 25.95 8.06 -11.28
CA SER A 344 26.71 9.29 -11.03
C SER A 344 26.96 9.49 -9.55
N ASP A 345 28.14 10.02 -9.20
CA ASP A 345 28.45 10.47 -7.84
C ASP A 345 27.73 11.78 -7.49
N THR A 346 27.29 12.54 -8.50
CA THR A 346 26.48 13.76 -8.34
C THR A 346 25.15 13.58 -9.10
N PRO A 347 24.25 12.70 -8.60
CA PRO A 347 22.99 12.40 -9.27
C PRO A 347 22.05 13.61 -9.35
N ASP A 348 22.25 14.60 -8.46
CA ASP A 348 21.59 15.90 -8.46
C ASP A 348 21.88 16.75 -9.72
N LYS A 349 22.94 16.42 -10.46
CA LYS A 349 23.39 17.15 -11.67
C LYS A 349 23.08 16.41 -12.97
N ILE A 350 22.38 15.27 -12.92
CA ILE A 350 21.96 14.55 -14.12
C ILE A 350 21.01 15.45 -14.91
N ASN A 351 21.19 15.49 -16.23
CA ASN A 351 20.30 16.19 -17.14
C ASN A 351 19.07 15.32 -17.44
N PHE A 352 18.04 15.37 -16.59
CA PHE A 352 16.87 14.51 -16.76
C PHE A 352 16.05 14.85 -18.03
N SER A 353 16.24 16.03 -18.60
CA SER A 353 15.45 16.56 -19.71
C SER A 353 15.75 15.76 -20.97
N LYS A 354 16.98 15.27 -21.10
CA LYS A 354 17.41 14.29 -22.11
C LYS A 354 16.50 13.06 -22.16
N TYR A 355 16.00 12.62 -21.01
CA TYR A 355 15.15 11.43 -20.88
C TYR A 355 13.66 11.78 -20.98
N LEU A 356 13.26 12.97 -20.54
CA LEU A 356 11.85 13.40 -20.50
C LEU A 356 11.36 14.03 -21.81
N ILE A 357 12.19 14.80 -22.53
CA ILE A 357 11.82 15.50 -23.78
C ILE A 357 11.17 14.58 -24.83
N PRO A 358 11.67 13.35 -25.07
CA PRO A 358 11.03 12.42 -26.02
C PRO A 358 9.57 12.09 -25.68
N SER A 359 9.18 12.24 -24.42
CA SER A 359 7.83 11.94 -23.93
C SER A 359 6.89 13.15 -23.93
N LYS A 360 7.37 14.34 -24.36
CA LYS A 360 6.62 15.60 -24.27
C LYS A 360 5.30 15.59 -25.04
N SER A 361 5.23 14.89 -26.17
CA SER A 361 4.04 14.82 -27.03
C SER A 361 3.09 13.69 -26.68
N LEU A 362 3.36 12.89 -25.64
CA LEU A 362 2.55 11.74 -25.29
C LEU A 362 1.24 12.17 -24.60
N ASP A 363 0.12 11.58 -25.03
CA ASP A 363 -1.18 11.80 -24.41
C ASP A 363 -1.47 10.79 -23.29
N PHE A 364 -1.19 11.21 -22.07
CA PHE A 364 -1.45 10.41 -20.86
C PHE A 364 -2.93 10.34 -20.44
N SER A 365 -3.88 10.87 -21.23
CA SER A 365 -5.32 10.70 -20.98
C SER A 365 -5.91 9.42 -21.58
N ASN A 366 -5.12 8.70 -22.39
CA ASN A 366 -5.53 7.44 -23.02
C ASN A 366 -5.93 6.37 -21.98
N LYS A 367 -7.05 5.66 -22.22
CA LYS A 367 -7.54 4.56 -21.36
C LYS A 367 -6.54 3.42 -21.20
N PHE A 368 -5.63 3.24 -22.17
CA PHE A 368 -4.52 2.30 -22.09
C PHE A 368 -3.77 2.40 -20.76
N TYR A 369 -3.59 3.62 -20.23
CA TYR A 369 -2.89 3.84 -19.00
C TYR A 369 -3.68 3.55 -17.74
N GLN A 370 -5.01 3.62 -17.69
CA GLN A 370 -5.87 3.25 -16.54
C GLN A 370 -5.43 3.64 -15.09
N ALA A 371 -6.31 3.57 -14.10
CA ALA A 371 -5.98 3.88 -12.70
C ALA A 371 -5.58 2.62 -11.91
N SER A 372 -4.71 1.78 -12.45
CA SER A 372 -4.34 0.47 -11.88
C SER A 372 -2.82 0.21 -11.88
N GLY A 373 -2.40 -0.92 -11.31
CA GLY A 373 -1.00 -1.37 -11.31
C GLY A 373 -0.44 -1.62 -12.72
N ILE A 374 -1.27 -2.21 -13.60
CA ILE A 374 -0.95 -2.35 -15.04
C ILE A 374 -0.69 -0.97 -15.63
N GLY A 375 -1.53 -0.01 -15.27
CA GLY A 375 -1.43 1.35 -15.71
C GLY A 375 -0.14 2.08 -15.36
N ARG A 376 0.26 1.96 -14.09
CA ARG A 376 1.57 2.41 -13.61
C ARG A 376 2.71 1.81 -14.45
N SER A 377 2.66 0.50 -14.72
CA SER A 377 3.68 -0.17 -15.55
C SER A 377 3.70 0.37 -16.97
N ARG A 378 2.52 0.61 -17.57
CA ARG A 378 2.38 1.19 -18.92
C ARG A 378 2.93 2.60 -19.03
N ILE A 379 2.65 3.47 -18.05
CA ILE A 379 3.23 4.82 -18.00
C ILE A 379 4.76 4.74 -17.86
N LYS A 380 5.28 3.92 -16.94
CA LYS A 380 6.73 3.73 -16.76
C LYS A 380 7.39 3.21 -18.04
N ASN A 381 6.79 2.22 -18.69
CA ASN A 381 7.32 1.60 -19.91
C ASN A 381 7.34 2.58 -21.09
N VAL A 382 6.25 3.32 -21.33
CA VAL A 382 6.22 4.29 -22.44
C VAL A 382 7.29 5.38 -22.25
N LEU A 383 7.48 5.88 -21.02
CA LEU A 383 8.54 6.84 -20.69
C LEU A 383 9.94 6.23 -20.90
N ALA A 384 10.12 4.96 -20.51
CA ALA A 384 11.38 4.24 -20.64
C ALA A 384 11.75 3.92 -22.10
N ILE A 385 10.77 3.58 -22.94
CA ILE A 385 10.99 3.37 -24.38
C ILE A 385 11.29 4.70 -25.06
N ALA A 386 10.44 5.72 -24.85
CA ALA A 386 10.63 7.04 -25.45
C ALA A 386 11.98 7.67 -25.03
N GLY A 387 12.37 7.53 -23.76
CA GLY A 387 13.66 7.99 -23.25
C GLY A 387 14.87 7.14 -23.64
N GLY A 388 14.69 6.07 -24.45
CA GLY A 388 15.77 5.20 -24.91
C GLY A 388 16.46 4.40 -23.80
N ILE A 389 15.76 4.12 -22.70
CA ILE A 389 16.28 3.36 -21.56
C ILE A 389 16.08 1.86 -21.78
N ILE A 390 14.90 1.47 -22.27
CA ILE A 390 14.55 0.08 -22.61
C ILE A 390 14.13 -0.02 -24.08
N ASP A 391 14.36 -1.17 -24.69
CA ASP A 391 13.84 -1.50 -26.01
C ASP A 391 12.38 -1.95 -25.88
N VAL A 392 11.53 -1.61 -26.86
CA VAL A 392 10.13 -2.07 -26.90
C VAL A 392 10.03 -3.59 -26.87
N LYS A 393 11.03 -4.33 -27.37
CA LYS A 393 11.06 -5.79 -27.30
C LYS A 393 11.15 -6.35 -25.88
N ASN A 394 11.56 -5.52 -24.92
CA ASN A 394 11.71 -5.90 -23.51
C ASN A 394 10.47 -5.54 -22.68
N VAL A 395 9.33 -5.27 -23.33
CA VAL A 395 8.02 -5.14 -22.67
C VAL A 395 7.06 -6.21 -23.22
N LYS A 396 5.96 -6.44 -22.50
CA LYS A 396 4.95 -7.46 -22.85
C LYS A 396 4.52 -7.37 -24.32
N ALA A 397 4.59 -8.50 -25.05
CA ALA A 397 4.32 -8.58 -26.48
C ALA A 397 3.00 -7.91 -26.88
N ARG A 398 1.93 -8.17 -26.11
CA ARG A 398 0.59 -7.58 -26.31
C ARG A 398 0.55 -6.05 -26.30
N ASP A 399 1.45 -5.41 -25.54
CA ASP A 399 1.50 -3.95 -25.42
C ASP A 399 2.50 -3.33 -26.44
N GLN A 400 3.39 -4.11 -27.08
CA GLN A 400 4.47 -3.59 -27.95
C GLN A 400 3.96 -2.77 -29.13
N ILE A 401 2.89 -3.24 -29.78
CA ILE A 401 2.25 -2.55 -30.90
C ILE A 401 1.67 -1.23 -30.41
N ILE A 402 0.95 -1.25 -29.27
CA ILE A 402 0.32 -0.06 -28.69
C ILE A 402 1.38 0.98 -28.29
N TYR A 403 2.50 0.57 -27.69
CA TYR A 403 3.60 1.49 -27.40
C TYR A 403 4.19 2.10 -28.66
N SER A 404 4.42 1.29 -29.70
CA SER A 404 4.92 1.78 -30.99
C SER A 404 3.97 2.81 -31.61
N GLU A 405 2.67 2.53 -31.64
CA GLU A 405 1.65 3.45 -32.14
C GLU A 405 1.60 4.76 -31.35
N ILE A 406 1.62 4.68 -30.01
CA ILE A 406 1.62 5.84 -29.12
C ILE A 406 2.86 6.72 -29.33
N ILE A 407 4.03 6.10 -29.49
CA ILE A 407 5.32 6.81 -29.65
C ILE A 407 5.42 7.44 -31.05
N GLU A 408 4.91 6.76 -32.09
CA GLU A 408 4.86 7.29 -33.46
C GLU A 408 3.81 8.39 -33.66
N GLY A 409 2.94 8.63 -32.68
CA GLY A 409 1.91 9.66 -32.73
C GLY A 409 0.67 9.26 -33.53
N ASN A 410 0.48 7.96 -33.79
CA ASN A 410 -0.73 7.42 -34.41
C ASN A 410 -1.82 7.28 -33.33
N LYS A 411 -3.06 7.70 -33.63
CA LYS A 411 -4.20 7.43 -32.73
C LYS A 411 -4.38 5.92 -32.65
N ALA A 412 -3.93 5.31 -31.54
CA ALA A 412 -4.12 3.89 -31.30
C ALA A 412 -5.61 3.54 -31.48
N HIS A 413 -5.91 2.69 -32.45
CA HIS A 413 -7.23 2.10 -32.61
C HIS A 413 -7.41 1.09 -31.48
N SER A 414 -8.04 1.51 -30.38
CA SER A 414 -8.50 0.58 -29.36
C SER A 414 -9.64 -0.25 -29.93
N GLU A 415 -9.35 -1.44 -30.47
CA GLU A 415 -10.39 -2.46 -30.65
C GLU A 415 -10.78 -2.97 -29.25
N ASP A 416 -11.84 -2.35 -28.72
CA ASP A 416 -12.40 -2.46 -27.37
C ASP A 416 -12.95 -3.86 -26.97
N THR A 417 -12.62 -4.94 -27.68
CA THR A 417 -13.26 -6.26 -27.44
C THR A 417 -12.32 -7.47 -27.44
N LYS A 418 -11.03 -7.33 -27.74
CA LYS A 418 -10.17 -8.50 -28.01
C LYS A 418 -9.34 -9.04 -26.83
N TRP A 419 -9.43 -8.44 -25.63
CA TRP A 419 -8.37 -8.59 -24.62
C TRP A 419 -8.82 -8.92 -23.20
N ILE A 420 -10.13 -9.02 -22.91
CA ILE A 420 -10.59 -9.19 -21.52
C ILE A 420 -10.23 -10.58 -20.97
N TRP A 421 -10.28 -11.63 -21.79
CA TRP A 421 -10.18 -13.02 -21.32
C TRP A 421 -8.75 -13.57 -21.33
N THR A 422 -7.95 -13.16 -22.31
CA THR A 422 -6.48 -13.34 -22.29
C THR A 422 -5.84 -12.57 -21.14
N GLU A 423 -6.40 -11.43 -20.74
CA GLU A 423 -6.01 -10.73 -19.51
C GLU A 423 -6.27 -11.57 -18.25
N GLU A 424 -7.41 -12.28 -18.15
CA GLU A 424 -7.68 -13.16 -17.00
C GLU A 424 -6.78 -14.39 -16.95
N ALA A 425 -6.49 -15.00 -18.10
CA ALA A 425 -5.51 -16.09 -18.18
C ALA A 425 -4.10 -15.63 -17.78
N GLU A 426 -3.67 -14.46 -18.24
CA GLU A 426 -2.39 -13.87 -17.85
C GLU A 426 -2.36 -13.50 -16.36
N ASN A 427 -3.43 -12.92 -15.83
CA ASN A 427 -3.56 -12.59 -14.41
C ASN A 427 -3.50 -13.85 -13.54
N ALA A 428 -4.10 -14.96 -13.97
CA ALA A 428 -4.02 -16.23 -13.27
C ALA A 428 -2.57 -16.72 -13.18
N VAL A 429 -1.84 -16.73 -14.31
CA VAL A 429 -0.42 -17.12 -14.36
C VAL A 429 0.45 -16.19 -13.51
N LEU A 430 0.25 -14.87 -13.61
CA LEU A 430 0.96 -13.87 -12.80
C LEU A 430 0.73 -14.08 -11.30
N HIS A 431 -0.53 -14.23 -10.90
CA HIS A 431 -0.90 -14.46 -9.51
C HIS A 431 -0.28 -15.75 -8.96
N TYR A 432 -0.18 -16.78 -9.80
CA TYR A 432 0.42 -18.07 -9.46
C TYR A 432 1.94 -17.94 -9.27
N LEU A 433 2.61 -17.16 -10.11
CA LEU A 433 4.06 -16.91 -10.02
C LEU A 433 4.45 -15.92 -8.92
N GLU A 434 3.60 -14.92 -8.63
CA GLU A 434 3.82 -13.98 -7.51
C GLU A 434 3.84 -14.70 -6.16
N LYS A 435 3.10 -15.81 -6.06
CA LYS A 435 3.05 -16.68 -4.89
C LYS A 435 4.13 -17.77 -4.91
N ALA A 436 4.84 -17.97 -6.02
CA ALA A 436 5.84 -19.02 -6.13
C ALA A 436 7.08 -18.70 -5.27
N ASP A 437 7.60 -19.71 -4.57
CA ASP A 437 8.85 -19.62 -3.82
C ASP A 437 10.01 -20.17 -4.65
N TRP A 438 11.02 -19.33 -4.89
CA TRP A 438 12.14 -19.61 -5.79
C TRP A 438 13.38 -19.99 -4.96
N ASN A 439 13.66 -21.29 -4.86
CA ASN A 439 14.76 -21.80 -4.05
C ASN A 439 16.07 -21.86 -4.85
N ILE A 440 16.95 -20.89 -4.60
CA ILE A 440 18.27 -20.77 -5.27
C ILE A 440 19.21 -21.92 -4.90
N SER A 441 19.20 -22.39 -3.64
CA SER A 441 20.10 -23.46 -3.18
C SER A 441 19.73 -24.82 -3.77
N GLU A 442 18.45 -25.11 -3.88
CA GLU A 442 17.94 -26.40 -4.34
C GLU A 442 17.61 -26.39 -5.84
N LYS A 443 17.61 -25.19 -6.47
CA LYS A 443 17.24 -24.96 -7.87
C LYS A 443 15.84 -25.46 -8.19
N THR A 444 14.90 -25.16 -7.32
CA THR A 444 13.50 -25.58 -7.42
C THR A 444 12.57 -24.38 -7.27
N VAL A 445 11.35 -24.51 -7.78
CA VAL A 445 10.27 -23.53 -7.64
C VAL A 445 9.11 -24.24 -6.96
N ILE A 446 8.70 -23.76 -5.79
CA ILE A 446 7.52 -24.28 -5.09
C ILE A 446 6.35 -23.40 -5.47
N ILE A 447 5.29 -24.01 -6.00
CA ILE A 447 4.05 -23.27 -6.29
C ILE A 447 2.91 -23.77 -5.42
N TYR A 448 2.12 -22.82 -4.95
CA TYR A 448 1.02 -23.03 -4.02
C TYR A 448 -0.32 -23.02 -4.76
N PRO A 449 -1.32 -23.78 -4.27
CA PRO A 449 -2.66 -23.78 -4.84
C PRO A 449 -3.31 -22.39 -4.72
N VAL A 450 -4.17 -22.07 -5.69
CA VAL A 450 -4.91 -20.80 -5.74
C VAL A 450 -6.41 -21.11 -5.78
N GLU A 451 -7.16 -20.59 -4.81
CA GLU A 451 -8.63 -20.72 -4.77
C GLU A 451 -9.25 -20.16 -6.06
N GLY A 452 -10.07 -20.97 -6.74
CA GLY A 452 -10.78 -20.58 -7.98
C GLY A 452 -10.23 -21.18 -9.28
N TYR A 453 -9.13 -21.95 -9.24
CA TYR A 453 -8.58 -22.67 -10.39
C TYR A 453 -8.32 -24.15 -10.02
N ASP A 454 -8.27 -25.05 -11.02
CA ASP A 454 -8.21 -26.53 -10.88
C ASP A 454 -6.87 -27.09 -10.34
N LEU A 455 -6.10 -26.30 -9.58
CA LEU A 455 -4.80 -26.69 -9.04
C LEU A 455 -4.86 -26.85 -7.52
N GLU A 456 -5.14 -28.07 -7.06
CA GLU A 456 -5.48 -28.38 -5.66
C GLU A 456 -4.26 -28.63 -4.73
N ASP A 457 -3.05 -28.79 -5.28
CA ASP A 457 -1.88 -29.24 -4.50
C ASP A 457 -0.68 -28.27 -4.58
N VAL A 458 0.07 -28.17 -3.47
CA VAL A 458 1.40 -27.55 -3.46
C VAL A 458 2.37 -28.44 -4.23
N VAL A 459 3.07 -27.89 -5.22
CA VAL A 459 3.98 -28.65 -6.07
C VAL A 459 5.38 -28.05 -6.04
N GLU A 460 6.36 -28.87 -5.69
CA GLU A 460 7.78 -28.57 -5.88
C GLU A 460 8.20 -28.91 -7.30
N ILE A 461 8.54 -27.90 -8.08
CA ILE A 461 8.97 -28.03 -9.47
C ILE A 461 10.50 -27.99 -9.54
N LYS A 462 11.07 -28.94 -10.29
CA LYS A 462 12.53 -29.20 -10.31
C LYS A 462 13.20 -28.85 -11.63
N ASN A 463 12.44 -28.46 -12.65
CA ASN A 463 12.98 -27.99 -13.92
C ASN A 463 12.03 -27.01 -14.62
N TYR A 464 12.57 -26.27 -15.58
CA TYR A 464 11.86 -25.26 -16.36
C TYR A 464 10.66 -25.81 -17.13
N ASN A 465 10.81 -26.98 -17.76
CA ASN A 465 9.75 -27.52 -18.62
C ASN A 465 8.50 -27.89 -17.81
N ASP A 466 8.69 -28.43 -16.60
CA ASP A 466 7.59 -28.77 -15.70
C ASP A 466 6.91 -27.50 -15.16
N LEU A 467 7.67 -26.41 -14.93
CA LEU A 467 7.13 -25.11 -14.56
C LEU A 467 6.29 -24.55 -15.70
N PHE A 468 6.88 -24.50 -16.89
CA PHE A 468 6.26 -23.95 -18.09
C PHE A 468 4.93 -24.64 -18.39
N LYS A 469 4.94 -25.98 -18.45
CA LYS A 469 3.73 -26.78 -18.70
C LYS A 469 2.65 -26.54 -17.66
N ARG A 470 3.02 -26.43 -16.39
CA ARG A 470 2.05 -26.21 -15.31
C ARG A 470 1.39 -24.84 -15.39
N LEU A 471 2.12 -23.84 -15.87
CA LEU A 471 1.57 -22.50 -16.12
C LEU A 471 0.68 -22.48 -17.37
N GLU A 472 0.96 -23.31 -18.38
CA GLU A 472 0.09 -23.46 -19.55
C GLU A 472 -1.25 -24.04 -19.15
N ASP A 473 -1.24 -25.14 -18.38
CA ASP A 473 -2.46 -25.78 -17.86
C ASP A 473 -3.31 -24.78 -17.05
N LEU A 474 -2.66 -23.90 -16.28
CA LEU A 474 -3.34 -22.84 -15.53
C LEU A 474 -3.93 -21.76 -16.44
N ALA A 475 -3.17 -21.28 -17.42
CA ALA A 475 -3.62 -20.29 -18.38
C ALA A 475 -4.85 -20.81 -19.14
N GLU A 476 -4.82 -22.06 -19.58
CA GLU A 476 -5.95 -22.73 -20.24
C GLU A 476 -7.16 -22.81 -19.30
N SER A 477 -6.98 -23.32 -18.08
CA SER A 477 -8.07 -23.45 -17.10
C SER A 477 -8.73 -22.10 -16.82
N ALA A 478 -7.93 -21.05 -16.64
CA ALA A 478 -8.41 -19.69 -16.45
C ALA A 478 -9.18 -19.18 -17.67
N PHE A 479 -8.60 -19.30 -18.86
CA PHE A 479 -9.24 -18.87 -20.10
C PHE A 479 -10.62 -19.51 -20.30
N TYR A 480 -10.72 -20.84 -20.15
CA TYR A 480 -11.98 -21.56 -20.31
C TYR A 480 -13.00 -21.26 -19.23
N SER A 481 -12.57 -20.98 -17.99
CA SER A 481 -13.48 -20.63 -16.87
C SER A 481 -14.19 -19.30 -17.08
N TYR A 482 -13.60 -18.40 -17.86
CA TYR A 482 -14.16 -17.09 -18.17
C TYR A 482 -14.69 -16.98 -19.61
N LEU A 483 -14.66 -18.06 -20.40
CA LEU A 483 -15.12 -18.05 -21.78
C LEU A 483 -16.62 -17.72 -21.86
N THR A 484 -17.00 -16.87 -22.81
CA THR A 484 -18.40 -16.46 -23.00
C THR A 484 -19.29 -17.63 -23.40
N SER A 485 -20.57 -17.56 -23.03
CA SER A 485 -21.60 -18.52 -23.47
C SER A 485 -22.01 -18.36 -24.94
N ASP A 486 -21.55 -17.29 -25.61
CA ASP A 486 -21.78 -17.06 -27.05
C ASP A 486 -20.82 -17.90 -27.90
N LYS A 487 -21.36 -18.82 -28.72
CA LYS A 487 -20.57 -19.82 -29.45
C LYS A 487 -19.70 -19.25 -30.57
N GLU A 488 -20.18 -18.24 -31.30
CA GLU A 488 -19.40 -17.69 -32.43
C GLU A 488 -18.20 -16.89 -31.92
N ILE A 489 -18.38 -16.17 -30.81
CA ILE A 489 -17.29 -15.42 -30.16
C ILE A 489 -16.32 -16.41 -29.48
N ALA A 490 -16.83 -17.42 -28.78
CA ALA A 490 -16.00 -18.44 -28.14
C ALA A 490 -15.12 -19.20 -29.12
N GLU A 491 -15.61 -19.57 -30.31
CA GLU A 491 -14.83 -20.29 -31.32
C GLU A 491 -13.66 -19.44 -31.87
N VAL A 492 -13.91 -18.16 -32.18
CA VAL A 492 -12.85 -17.25 -32.65
C VAL A 492 -11.78 -17.02 -31.59
N GLU A 493 -12.17 -16.94 -30.32
CA GLU A 493 -11.24 -16.71 -29.21
C GLU A 493 -10.42 -17.97 -28.88
N ILE A 494 -11.02 -19.16 -28.93
CA ILE A 494 -10.29 -20.42 -28.78
C ILE A 494 -9.23 -20.56 -29.88
N ASP A 495 -9.57 -20.23 -31.13
CA ASP A 495 -8.64 -20.33 -32.26
C ASP A 495 -7.43 -19.36 -32.14
N ASN A 496 -7.57 -18.28 -31.37
CA ASN A 496 -6.52 -17.28 -31.15
C ASN A 496 -5.81 -17.41 -29.79
N PHE A 497 -6.22 -18.35 -28.94
CA PHE A 497 -5.65 -18.53 -27.62
C PHE A 497 -4.40 -19.42 -27.66
N ASP A 498 -3.25 -18.84 -27.32
CA ASP A 498 -1.98 -19.56 -27.18
C ASP A 498 -1.48 -19.47 -25.72
N PRO A 499 -1.67 -20.52 -24.91
CA PRO A 499 -1.20 -20.54 -23.53
C PRO A 499 0.33 -20.51 -23.44
N SER A 500 1.05 -21.10 -24.39
CA SER A 500 2.52 -21.07 -24.45
C SER A 500 3.03 -19.64 -24.61
N GLU A 501 2.35 -18.84 -25.43
CA GLU A 501 2.68 -17.42 -25.61
C GLU A 501 2.47 -16.63 -24.32
N ILE A 502 1.35 -16.85 -23.61
CA ILE A 502 1.05 -16.19 -22.33
C ILE A 502 2.13 -16.53 -21.30
N VAL A 503 2.43 -17.82 -21.12
CA VAL A 503 3.41 -18.27 -20.13
C VAL A 503 4.80 -17.71 -20.44
N SER A 504 5.21 -17.76 -21.71
CA SER A 504 6.49 -17.18 -22.16
C SER A 504 6.57 -15.70 -21.82
N ASN A 505 5.50 -14.94 -22.09
CA ASN A 505 5.44 -13.51 -21.82
C ASN A 505 5.47 -13.18 -20.33
N VAL A 506 4.79 -13.97 -19.49
CA VAL A 506 4.82 -13.77 -18.04
C VAL A 506 6.19 -14.10 -17.46
N LEU A 507 6.84 -15.18 -17.93
CA LEU A 507 8.15 -15.58 -17.43
C LEU A 507 9.27 -14.58 -17.75
N LEU A 508 9.11 -13.70 -18.74
CA LEU A 508 10.05 -12.57 -18.97
C LEU A 508 10.18 -11.67 -17.75
N ASP A 509 9.10 -11.45 -16.99
CA ASP A 509 9.13 -10.65 -15.75
C ASP A 509 9.87 -11.39 -14.61
N TYR A 510 10.16 -12.69 -14.79
CA TYR A 510 10.85 -13.59 -13.84
C TYR A 510 12.19 -14.11 -14.39
N ASP A 511 12.71 -13.51 -15.46
CA ASP A 511 14.00 -13.90 -16.06
C ASP A 511 15.15 -13.85 -15.05
N GLU A 512 15.13 -12.87 -14.13
CA GLU A 512 16.17 -12.76 -13.10
C GLU A 512 16.12 -13.95 -12.12
N GLU A 513 14.92 -14.36 -11.71
CA GLU A 513 14.62 -15.48 -10.82
C GLU A 513 14.99 -16.82 -11.45
N LEU A 514 14.58 -17.03 -12.71
CA LEU A 514 14.94 -18.19 -13.53
C LEU A 514 16.47 -18.33 -13.66
N ASN A 515 17.15 -17.23 -13.98
CA ASN A 515 18.61 -17.22 -14.07
C ASN A 515 19.29 -17.49 -12.72
N LYS A 516 18.75 -17.01 -11.59
CA LYS A 516 19.28 -17.27 -10.24
C LYS A 516 19.24 -18.76 -9.88
N ILE A 517 18.20 -19.48 -10.28
CA ILE A 517 18.08 -20.94 -10.07
C ILE A 517 18.76 -21.78 -11.17
N GLY A 518 19.28 -21.12 -12.21
CA GLY A 518 20.01 -21.75 -13.31
C GLY A 518 19.12 -22.43 -14.35
N TRP A 519 17.86 -21.98 -14.46
CA TRP A 519 16.91 -22.39 -15.48
C TRP A 519 16.94 -21.38 -16.64
N LYS A 520 16.79 -21.86 -17.86
CA LYS A 520 16.88 -21.07 -19.10
C LYS A 520 15.88 -21.55 -20.11
#